data_AF-A0A7W8EAJ7-F1
#
_entry.id   AF-A0A7W8EAJ7-F1
#
_cell.length_a   1.000
_cell.length_b   1.000
_cell.length_c   1.000
_cell.angle_alpha   90.00
_cell.angle_beta   90.00
_cell.angle_gamma   90.00
#
_symmetry.space_group_name_H-M   'P 1'
#
loop_
_entity.id
_entity.type
_entity.pdbx_description
1 polymer ?
#
loop_
_entity_poly.entity_id
_entity_poly.type
_entity_poly.pdbx_seq_one_letter_code
_entity_poly.pdbx_strand_id
1 'polypeptide(L)'
;MGNSLLDGRVDSAALNQGAASAGRTFRPLNAALSATDPHDQAFLARYALWTQPHLHTLVVGFYDYQLTEETRVTPADLLGNHGIALDERFPVGVVASIDHFSTAQTGELLLLRALPMAANRVSFWKYAERLRYSMSRMGMPPEPPITMIRPWSYYNGEPRKFLEDPSHFNSSYEYLFGQAAKERMKVVLVLMPMSPLHSKVFYTRQLWQDYMVKLRDLAQQRGFTFVDASAWMPEDVQFEDALHMTKPAATTFSFRLGAELAAAQGSAKAGN
;
A
#
# COMPACT_ATOMS: atom_id res chain seq x y z
N MET A 1 5.33 2.96 1.53
CA MET A 1 4.62 1.71 1.19
C MET A 1 3.27 2.06 0.65
N GLY A 2 2.76 1.24 -0.27
CA GLY A 2 1.42 1.36 -0.82
C GLY A 2 1.32 0.63 -2.15
N ASN A 3 0.27 0.94 -2.88
CA ASN A 3 -0.12 0.25 -4.12
C ASN A 3 0.22 1.10 -5.37
N SER A 4 -0.47 0.85 -6.48
CA SER A 4 -0.32 1.59 -7.75
C SER A 4 -0.52 3.10 -7.65
N LEU A 5 -1.21 3.60 -6.62
CA LEU A 5 -1.34 5.05 -6.35
C LEU A 5 0.01 5.72 -6.04
N LEU A 6 0.97 4.97 -5.52
CA LEU A 6 2.30 5.48 -5.16
C LEU A 6 3.41 4.98 -6.10
N ASP A 7 3.17 3.93 -6.87
CA ASP A 7 4.15 3.39 -7.82
C ASP A 7 4.41 4.39 -8.96
N GLY A 8 5.64 4.89 -9.04
CA GLY A 8 6.02 5.96 -9.97
C GLY A 8 5.36 7.33 -9.70
N ARG A 9 4.59 7.48 -8.63
CA ARG A 9 3.83 8.72 -8.28
C ARG A 9 4.32 9.42 -7.01
N VAL A 10 5.46 8.99 -6.46
CA VAL A 10 6.19 9.74 -5.44
C VAL A 10 7.41 10.39 -6.07
N ASP A 11 7.39 11.71 -6.13
CA ASP A 11 8.53 12.52 -6.54
C ASP A 11 9.39 12.81 -5.30
N SER A 12 10.43 11.99 -5.11
CA SER A 12 11.35 12.12 -3.98
C SER A 12 12.03 13.48 -3.89
N ALA A 13 12.27 14.15 -5.02
CA ALA A 13 12.90 15.47 -5.04
C ALA A 13 11.91 16.52 -4.53
N ALA A 14 10.69 16.51 -5.04
CA ALA A 14 9.63 17.40 -4.57
C ALA A 14 9.29 17.18 -3.09
N LEU A 15 9.22 15.92 -2.65
CA LEU A 15 9.01 15.57 -1.24
C LEU A 15 10.10 16.17 -0.34
N ASN A 16 11.37 16.03 -0.74
CA ASN A 16 12.46 16.62 0.02
C ASN A 16 12.45 18.15 -0.01
N GLN A 17 12.05 18.76 -1.12
CA GLN A 17 11.90 20.21 -1.21
C GLN A 17 10.80 20.72 -0.27
N GLY A 18 9.67 20.03 -0.21
CA GLY A 18 8.59 20.32 0.73
C GLY A 18 9.04 20.19 2.19
N ALA A 19 9.74 19.10 2.52
CA ALA A 19 10.30 18.91 3.86
C ALA A 19 11.33 19.98 4.24
N ALA A 20 12.15 20.41 3.28
CA ALA A 20 13.17 21.44 3.48
C ALA A 20 12.56 22.81 3.80
N SER A 21 11.37 23.13 3.27
CA SER A 21 10.65 24.35 3.61
C SER A 21 10.29 24.44 5.12
N ALA A 22 10.24 23.30 5.81
CA ALA A 22 10.02 23.18 7.25
C ALA A 22 11.31 22.79 8.01
N GLY A 23 12.49 22.97 7.40
CA GLY A 23 13.79 22.72 8.03
C GLY A 23 14.15 21.24 8.23
N ARG A 24 13.56 20.34 7.44
CA ARG A 24 13.82 18.89 7.49
C ARG A 24 14.36 18.35 6.18
N THR A 25 14.94 17.17 6.20
CA THR A 25 15.38 16.46 5.00
C THR A 25 15.12 14.97 5.18
N PHE A 26 14.58 14.33 4.15
CA PHE A 26 14.30 12.91 4.16
C PHE A 26 15.17 12.16 3.14
N ARG A 27 15.32 10.86 3.35
CA ARG A 27 15.87 9.92 2.37
C ARG A 27 14.76 8.91 2.05
N PRO A 28 13.80 9.28 1.20
CA PRO A 28 12.64 8.43 0.95
C PRO A 28 13.07 7.15 0.22
N LEU A 29 12.55 6.02 0.69
CA LEU A 29 12.56 4.76 -0.02
C LEU A 29 11.13 4.46 -0.45
N ASN A 30 10.83 4.60 -1.74
CA ASN A 30 9.55 4.17 -2.26
C ASN A 30 9.60 2.67 -2.56
N ALA A 31 8.90 1.89 -1.73
CA ALA A 31 8.71 0.45 -1.92
C ALA A 31 7.26 0.11 -2.31
N ALA A 32 6.49 1.09 -2.82
CA ALA A 32 5.22 0.83 -3.47
C ALA A 32 5.45 0.15 -4.82
N LEU A 33 4.57 -0.80 -5.15
CA LEU A 33 4.57 -1.50 -6.42
C LEU A 33 3.14 -1.58 -6.95
N SER A 34 2.96 -1.38 -8.26
CA SER A 34 1.67 -1.52 -8.92
C SER A 34 1.11 -2.92 -8.71
N ALA A 35 -0.23 -3.00 -8.64
CA ALA A 35 -0.97 -4.25 -8.47
C ALA A 35 -0.59 -5.08 -7.23
N THR A 36 0.02 -4.46 -6.21
CA THR A 36 0.23 -5.09 -4.90
C THR A 36 -0.93 -4.84 -3.96
N ASP A 37 -1.30 -5.88 -3.22
CA ASP A 37 -2.33 -5.83 -2.20
C ASP A 37 -1.70 -5.71 -0.78
N PRO A 38 -2.50 -5.64 0.30
CA PRO A 38 -1.96 -5.57 1.65
C PRO A 38 -0.99 -6.71 2.00
N HIS A 39 -1.25 -7.93 1.50
CA HIS A 39 -0.38 -9.10 1.71
C HIS A 39 1.03 -8.82 1.19
N ASP A 40 1.15 -8.44 -0.09
CA ASP A 40 2.46 -8.17 -0.70
C ASP A 40 3.19 -7.01 -0.02
N GLN A 41 2.44 -5.98 0.36
CA GLN A 41 2.99 -4.80 1.03
C GLN A 41 3.65 -5.16 2.38
N ALA A 42 3.10 -6.13 3.13
CA ALA A 42 3.69 -6.57 4.39
C ALA A 42 5.09 -7.19 4.17
N PHE A 43 5.24 -8.05 3.16
CA PHE A 43 6.51 -8.70 2.84
C PHE A 43 7.53 -7.74 2.22
N LEU A 44 7.09 -6.87 1.29
CA LEU A 44 7.95 -5.85 0.68
C LEU A 44 8.49 -4.87 1.73
N ALA A 45 7.65 -4.46 2.68
CA ALA A 45 8.07 -3.59 3.75
C ALA A 45 9.09 -4.29 4.65
N ARG A 46 8.87 -5.56 5.00
CA ARG A 46 9.83 -6.34 5.77
C ARG A 46 11.18 -6.45 5.04
N TYR A 47 11.15 -6.63 3.73
CA TYR A 47 12.34 -6.62 2.89
C TYR A 47 13.10 -5.28 2.94
N ALA A 48 12.37 -4.18 2.85
CA ALA A 48 12.92 -2.83 2.97
C ALA A 48 13.58 -2.63 4.36
N LEU A 49 12.95 -3.08 5.43
CA LEU A 49 13.51 -2.98 6.78
C LEU A 49 14.80 -3.79 6.96
N TRP A 50 14.88 -4.98 6.37
CA TRP A 50 16.11 -5.79 6.41
C TRP A 50 17.27 -5.15 5.65
N THR A 51 16.98 -4.53 4.52
CA THR A 51 18.01 -3.94 3.66
C THR A 51 18.39 -2.51 4.05
N GLN A 52 17.50 -1.82 4.77
CA GLN A 52 17.67 -0.43 5.18
C GLN A 52 17.34 -0.25 6.67
N PRO A 53 18.24 -0.67 7.59
CA PRO A 53 18.00 -0.60 9.04
C PRO A 53 17.90 0.84 9.58
N HIS A 54 18.18 1.85 8.75
CA HIS A 54 18.09 3.28 9.11
C HIS A 54 16.72 3.90 8.82
N LEU A 55 15.72 3.10 8.44
CA LEU A 55 14.37 3.59 8.25
C LEU A 55 13.74 3.91 9.62
N HIS A 56 13.29 5.15 9.80
CA HIS A 56 12.69 5.62 11.05
C HIS A 56 11.19 5.96 10.93
N THR A 57 10.67 5.98 9.70
CA THR A 57 9.28 6.35 9.44
C THR A 57 8.72 5.45 8.35
N LEU A 58 7.60 4.81 8.65
CA LEU A 58 6.80 4.03 7.73
C LEU A 58 5.62 4.90 7.30
N VAL A 59 5.61 5.28 6.02
CA VAL A 59 4.48 5.98 5.40
C VAL A 59 3.67 4.96 4.59
N VAL A 60 2.39 4.81 4.90
CA VAL A 60 1.46 3.92 4.21
C VAL A 60 0.41 4.79 3.51
N GLY A 61 0.46 4.84 2.17
CA GLY A 61 -0.63 5.38 1.38
C GLY A 61 -1.71 4.33 1.17
N PHE A 62 -2.96 4.68 1.46
CA PHE A 62 -4.11 3.79 1.29
C PHE A 62 -5.28 4.51 0.63
N TYR A 63 -6.19 3.73 0.08
CA TYR A 63 -7.52 4.15 -0.37
C TYR A 63 -8.54 3.05 -0.04
N ASP A 64 -9.84 3.36 -0.16
CA ASP A 64 -10.90 2.41 0.16
C ASP A 64 -10.71 1.79 1.58
N TYR A 65 -11.05 0.51 1.73
CA TYR A 65 -11.01 -0.25 2.97
C TYR A 65 -9.71 -1.07 3.11
N GLN A 66 -8.66 -0.77 2.33
CA GLN A 66 -7.45 -1.58 2.25
C GLN A 66 -6.80 -1.88 3.59
N LEU A 67 -6.88 -0.96 4.56
CA LEU A 67 -6.27 -1.12 5.88
C LEU A 67 -6.98 -2.13 6.77
N THR A 68 -8.24 -2.48 6.47
CA THR A 68 -9.12 -3.24 7.36
C THR A 68 -9.79 -4.42 6.66
N GLU A 69 -9.82 -4.43 5.33
CA GLU A 69 -10.32 -5.55 4.55
C GLU A 69 -9.32 -6.71 4.63
N GLU A 70 -9.81 -7.86 5.10
CA GLU A 70 -8.98 -9.06 5.19
C GLU A 70 -8.65 -9.62 3.80
N THR A 71 -7.38 -9.93 3.59
CA THR A 71 -6.90 -10.57 2.37
C THR A 71 -7.26 -12.05 2.38
N ARG A 72 -8.02 -12.50 1.38
CA ARG A 72 -8.38 -13.91 1.20
C ARG A 72 -7.39 -14.64 0.31
N VAL A 73 -6.11 -14.58 0.68
CA VAL A 73 -5.05 -15.29 -0.02
C VAL A 73 -5.14 -16.77 0.31
N THR A 74 -4.94 -17.63 -0.68
CA THR A 74 -4.76 -19.07 -0.52
C THR A 74 -3.35 -19.47 -0.97
N PRO A 75 -2.83 -20.66 -0.60
CA PRO A 75 -1.52 -21.10 -1.07
C PRO A 75 -1.39 -21.09 -2.61
N ALA A 76 -2.47 -21.38 -3.34
CA ALA A 76 -2.49 -21.33 -4.80
C ALA A 76 -2.25 -19.91 -5.34
N ASP A 77 -2.70 -18.87 -4.64
CA ASP A 77 -2.53 -17.47 -5.05
C ASP A 77 -1.08 -16.99 -4.89
N LEU A 78 -0.29 -17.68 -4.05
CA LEU A 78 1.16 -17.45 -3.93
C LEU A 78 1.92 -17.79 -5.22
N LEU A 79 1.30 -18.53 -6.14
CA LEU A 79 1.83 -18.79 -7.47
C LEU A 79 1.52 -17.64 -8.41
N GLY A 80 2.41 -16.64 -8.46
CA GLY A 80 2.27 -15.50 -9.38
C GLY A 80 2.54 -14.19 -8.65
N ASN A 81 1.54 -13.30 -8.61
CA ASN A 81 1.71 -11.96 -8.09
C ASN A 81 2.11 -11.93 -6.60
N HIS A 82 1.68 -12.92 -5.81
CA HIS A 82 2.01 -13.05 -4.38
C HIS A 82 3.23 -13.93 -4.08
N GLY A 83 4.06 -14.19 -5.08
CA GLY A 83 5.22 -15.08 -4.97
C GLY A 83 6.29 -14.62 -3.98
N ILE A 84 6.25 -13.38 -3.51
CA ILE A 84 7.19 -12.87 -2.49
C ILE A 84 7.08 -13.67 -1.18
N ALA A 85 5.89 -14.14 -0.83
CA ALA A 85 5.68 -14.96 0.37
C ALA A 85 6.33 -16.36 0.26
N LEU A 86 6.72 -16.81 -0.93
CA LEU A 86 7.45 -18.06 -1.14
C LEU A 86 8.96 -17.92 -0.89
N ASP A 87 9.48 -16.70 -0.72
CA ASP A 87 10.89 -16.48 -0.42
C ASP A 87 11.26 -17.13 0.93
N GLU A 88 12.32 -17.95 0.92
CA GLU A 88 12.77 -18.73 2.08
C GLU A 88 13.18 -17.85 3.28
N ARG A 89 13.50 -16.58 3.04
CA ARG A 89 13.84 -15.62 4.10
C ARG A 89 12.65 -15.31 5.01
N PHE A 90 11.42 -15.52 4.56
CA PHE A 90 10.23 -15.39 5.40
C PHE A 90 9.93 -16.72 6.09
N PRO A 91 9.88 -16.78 7.44
CA PRO A 91 9.47 -18.00 8.12
C PRO A 91 8.06 -18.42 7.71
N VAL A 92 7.83 -19.71 7.48
CA VAL A 92 6.52 -20.26 7.10
C VAL A 92 5.43 -19.86 8.09
N GLY A 93 5.74 -19.88 9.39
CA GLY A 93 4.79 -19.46 10.43
C GLY A 93 4.38 -17.99 10.33
N VAL A 94 5.25 -17.12 9.81
CA VAL A 94 4.90 -15.70 9.57
C VAL A 94 3.91 -15.59 8.42
N VAL A 95 4.18 -16.25 7.28
CA VAL A 95 3.28 -16.26 6.13
C VAL A 95 1.91 -16.83 6.53
N ALA A 96 1.91 -18.00 7.17
CA ALA A 96 0.69 -18.64 7.63
C ALA A 96 -0.11 -17.79 8.63
N SER A 97 0.57 -17.00 9.48
CA SER A 97 -0.10 -16.11 10.42
C SER A 97 -0.74 -14.89 9.76
N ILE A 98 -0.11 -14.33 8.72
CA ILE A 98 -0.63 -13.18 7.98
C ILE A 98 -1.86 -13.62 7.18
N ASP A 99 -1.79 -14.76 6.50
CA ASP A 99 -2.87 -15.22 5.62
C ASP A 99 -3.88 -16.14 6.31
N HIS A 100 -3.78 -16.29 7.63
CA HIS A 100 -4.61 -17.20 8.44
C HIS A 100 -4.71 -18.62 7.87
N PHE A 101 -3.60 -19.15 7.36
CA PHE A 101 -3.55 -20.50 6.80
C PHE A 101 -3.82 -21.56 7.87
N SER A 102 -4.71 -22.49 7.53
CA SER A 102 -4.88 -23.74 8.28
C SER A 102 -3.60 -24.58 8.28
N THR A 103 -3.54 -25.61 9.12
CA THR A 103 -2.43 -26.58 9.12
C THR A 103 -2.23 -27.24 7.76
N ALA A 104 -3.32 -27.54 7.05
CA ALA A 104 -3.27 -28.12 5.71
C ALA A 104 -2.65 -27.14 4.69
N GLN A 105 -3.09 -25.88 4.69
CA GLN A 105 -2.55 -24.83 3.83
C GLN A 105 -1.10 -24.48 4.17
N THR A 106 -0.71 -24.57 5.44
CA THR A 106 0.68 -24.43 5.88
C THR A 106 1.56 -25.55 5.32
N GLY A 107 1.03 -26.79 5.27
CA GLY A 107 1.67 -27.92 4.61
C GLY A 107 1.82 -27.70 3.10
N GLU A 108 0.78 -27.15 2.45
CA GLU A 108 0.84 -26.80 1.03
C GLU A 108 1.90 -25.73 0.75
N LEU A 109 1.99 -24.67 1.57
CA LEU A 109 3.05 -23.66 1.49
C LEU A 109 4.45 -24.27 1.57
N LEU A 110 4.67 -25.22 2.49
CA LEU A 110 5.96 -25.94 2.59
C LEU A 110 6.28 -26.72 1.31
N LEU A 111 5.28 -27.39 0.73
CA LEU A 111 5.44 -28.11 -0.54
C LEU A 111 5.75 -27.15 -1.69
N LEU A 112 5.04 -26.02 -1.77
CA LEU A 112 5.27 -25.00 -2.82
C LEU A 112 6.70 -24.44 -2.77
N ARG A 113 7.24 -24.21 -1.57
CA ARG A 113 8.64 -23.77 -1.40
C ARG A 113 9.66 -24.85 -1.77
N ALA A 114 9.35 -26.10 -1.48
CA ALA A 114 10.22 -27.24 -1.81
C ALA A 114 10.28 -27.57 -3.32
N LEU A 115 9.44 -26.94 -4.15
CA LEU A 115 9.35 -27.17 -5.59
C LEU A 115 9.86 -25.93 -6.37
N PRO A 116 11.14 -25.91 -6.80
CA PRO A 116 11.77 -24.73 -7.43
C PRO A 116 11.08 -24.21 -8.69
N MET A 117 10.29 -25.05 -9.36
CA MET A 117 9.49 -24.66 -10.54
C MET A 117 8.27 -23.79 -10.19
N ALA A 118 7.75 -23.87 -8.96
CA ALA A 118 6.65 -23.07 -8.47
C ALA A 118 7.08 -21.60 -8.22
N ALA A 119 8.28 -21.41 -7.67
CA ALA A 119 8.87 -20.09 -7.39
C ALA A 119 9.16 -19.27 -8.67
N ASN A 120 9.34 -19.92 -9.83
CA ASN A 120 9.72 -19.27 -11.09
C ASN A 120 8.54 -18.77 -11.97
N ARG A 121 7.29 -18.87 -11.51
CA ARG A 121 6.13 -18.33 -12.28
C ARG A 121 6.06 -16.79 -12.25
N VAL A 122 6.65 -16.14 -11.25
CA VAL A 122 6.84 -14.67 -11.21
C VAL A 122 7.64 -14.18 -12.43
N SER A 123 8.63 -14.96 -12.83
CA SER A 123 9.45 -14.72 -14.02
C SER A 123 8.61 -14.78 -15.29
N PHE A 124 7.69 -15.74 -15.40
CA PHE A 124 6.94 -16.02 -16.62
C PHE A 124 6.06 -14.84 -17.04
N TRP A 125 5.43 -14.15 -16.08
CA TRP A 125 4.59 -12.99 -16.39
C TRP A 125 5.40 -11.75 -16.75
N LYS A 126 6.48 -11.49 -16.03
CA LYS A 126 7.47 -10.46 -16.39
C LYS A 126 8.13 -10.73 -17.75
N TYR A 127 8.37 -11.99 -18.11
CA TYR A 127 8.86 -12.40 -19.43
C TYR A 127 7.79 -12.23 -20.52
N ALA A 128 6.53 -12.57 -20.22
CA ALA A 128 5.41 -12.33 -21.12
C ALA A 128 5.16 -10.84 -21.36
N GLU A 129 5.25 -9.99 -20.33
CA GLU A 129 5.16 -8.53 -20.46
C GLU A 129 6.35 -7.93 -21.19
N ARG A 130 7.58 -8.39 -20.92
CA ARG A 130 8.77 -7.98 -21.68
C ARG A 130 8.67 -8.40 -23.14
N LEU A 131 8.15 -9.60 -23.42
CA LEU A 131 7.88 -10.07 -24.77
C LEU A 131 6.81 -9.21 -25.44
N ARG A 132 5.70 -8.91 -24.74
CA ARG A 132 4.63 -8.03 -25.21
C ARG A 132 5.16 -6.62 -25.54
N TYR A 133 6.02 -6.06 -24.69
CA TYR A 133 6.69 -4.78 -24.91
C TYR A 133 7.72 -4.84 -26.05
N SER A 134 8.42 -5.95 -26.22
CA SER A 134 9.31 -6.17 -27.37
C SER A 134 8.53 -6.28 -28.67
N MET A 135 7.36 -6.92 -28.66
CA MET A 135 6.50 -7.08 -29.83
C MET A 135 5.74 -5.80 -30.17
N SER A 136 5.42 -4.93 -29.19
CA SER A 136 4.86 -3.60 -29.47
C SER A 136 5.85 -2.69 -30.21
N ARG A 137 7.17 -2.89 -30.03
CA ARG A 137 8.21 -2.23 -30.84
C ARG A 137 8.28 -2.75 -32.28
N MET A 138 7.62 -3.86 -32.61
CA MET A 138 7.55 -4.46 -33.95
C MET A 138 6.22 -4.15 -34.67
N GLY A 139 5.44 -3.17 -34.18
CA GLY A 139 4.24 -2.71 -34.87
C GLY A 139 2.93 -3.36 -34.40
N MET A 140 2.95 -4.17 -33.34
CA MET A 140 1.71 -4.52 -32.64
C MET A 140 1.20 -3.26 -31.92
N PRO A 141 -0.06 -2.81 -32.16
CA PRO A 141 -0.61 -1.68 -31.44
C PRO A 141 -0.60 -2.00 -29.93
N PRO A 142 -0.18 -1.05 -29.07
CA PRO A 142 -0.24 -1.26 -27.64
C PRO A 142 -1.70 -1.41 -27.24
N GLU A 143 -2.14 -2.62 -26.92
CA GLU A 143 -3.36 -2.75 -26.13
C GLU A 143 -3.11 -2.04 -24.80
N PRO A 144 -4.01 -1.13 -24.38
CA PRO A 144 -3.90 -0.52 -23.07
C PRO A 144 -3.73 -1.67 -22.06
N PRO A 145 -2.83 -1.52 -21.05
CA PRO A 145 -2.83 -2.48 -19.95
C PRO A 145 -4.27 -2.63 -19.50
N ILE A 146 -4.70 -3.85 -19.17
CA ILE A 146 -6.02 -4.07 -18.58
C ILE A 146 -6.08 -3.14 -17.37
N THR A 147 -6.72 -1.99 -17.53
CA THR A 147 -7.03 -1.07 -16.46
C THR A 147 -8.09 -1.81 -15.69
N MET A 148 -7.64 -2.53 -14.67
CA MET A 148 -8.43 -3.46 -13.87
C MET A 148 -9.85 -2.93 -13.69
N ILE A 149 -10.79 -3.57 -14.38
CA ILE A 149 -12.22 -3.48 -14.08
C ILE A 149 -12.38 -4.15 -12.72
N ARG A 150 -12.21 -3.40 -11.62
CA ARG A 150 -12.60 -3.88 -10.30
C ARG A 150 -14.13 -3.85 -10.26
N PRO A 151 -14.82 -5.00 -10.16
CA PRO A 151 -16.28 -5.03 -10.21
C PRO A 151 -16.89 -4.35 -8.98
N TRP A 152 -18.09 -3.81 -9.17
CA TRP A 152 -19.00 -3.21 -8.19
C TRP A 152 -19.25 -4.04 -6.90
N SER A 153 -18.82 -5.31 -6.87
CA SER A 153 -19.13 -6.30 -5.83
C SER A 153 -18.34 -6.16 -4.52
N TYR A 154 -17.26 -5.38 -4.48
CA TYR A 154 -16.44 -5.21 -3.27
C TYR A 154 -17.01 -4.19 -2.27
N TYR A 155 -17.84 -3.25 -2.72
CA TYR A 155 -18.22 -2.08 -1.91
C TYR A 155 -19.28 -2.34 -0.82
N ASN A 156 -19.91 -3.52 -0.79
CA ASN A 156 -21.08 -3.75 0.06
C ASN A 156 -20.84 -4.64 1.30
N GLY A 157 -19.71 -5.36 1.39
CA GLY A 157 -19.51 -6.38 2.43
C GLY A 157 -18.59 -5.99 3.59
N GLU A 158 -17.41 -5.46 3.29
CA GLU A 158 -16.29 -5.44 4.24
C GLU A 158 -16.21 -4.24 5.22
N PRO A 159 -16.65 -3.00 4.92
CA PRO A 159 -16.59 -1.93 5.94
C PRO A 159 -17.47 -2.22 7.17
N ARG A 160 -18.55 -3.00 7.01
CA ARG A 160 -19.45 -3.33 8.12
C ARG A 160 -18.75 -4.14 9.21
N LYS A 161 -17.91 -5.11 8.83
CA LYS A 161 -17.18 -5.93 9.81
C LYS A 161 -16.25 -5.08 10.67
N PHE A 162 -15.51 -4.17 10.04
CA PHE A 162 -14.65 -3.24 10.78
C PHE A 162 -15.47 -2.27 11.64
N LEU A 163 -16.64 -1.83 11.18
CA LEU A 163 -17.52 -0.98 11.99
C LEU A 163 -18.10 -1.72 13.20
N GLU A 164 -18.31 -3.03 13.10
CA GLU A 164 -18.73 -3.90 14.21
C GLU A 164 -17.58 -4.17 15.20
N ASP A 165 -16.35 -4.32 14.71
CA ASP A 165 -15.15 -4.49 15.53
C ASP A 165 -13.97 -3.61 15.03
N PRO A 166 -13.90 -2.34 15.45
CA PRO A 166 -12.88 -1.38 14.98
C PRO A 166 -11.57 -1.46 15.77
N SER A 167 -11.23 -2.63 16.33
CA SER A 167 -10.09 -2.78 17.26
C SER A 167 -8.75 -3.06 16.59
N HIS A 168 -8.77 -3.48 15.33
CA HIS A 168 -7.59 -3.94 14.61
C HIS A 168 -7.60 -3.54 13.14
N PHE A 169 -6.39 -3.41 12.59
CA PHE A 169 -6.20 -3.43 11.14
C PHE A 169 -6.28 -4.86 10.64
N ASN A 170 -6.30 -5.06 9.32
CA ASN A 170 -6.17 -6.41 8.80
C ASN A 170 -4.83 -7.05 9.22
N SER A 171 -4.81 -8.36 9.20
CA SER A 171 -3.64 -9.21 9.50
C SER A 171 -2.31 -8.74 8.90
N SER A 172 -2.31 -8.34 7.63
CA SER A 172 -1.13 -7.86 6.90
C SER A 172 -0.58 -6.56 7.50
N TYR A 173 -1.46 -5.59 7.77
CA TYR A 173 -1.06 -4.33 8.38
C TYR A 173 -0.75 -4.47 9.87
N GLU A 174 -1.43 -5.33 10.63
CA GLU A 174 -1.05 -5.65 12.01
C GLU A 174 0.36 -6.23 12.08
N TYR A 175 0.70 -7.16 11.18
CA TYR A 175 2.07 -7.66 11.09
C TYR A 175 3.06 -6.53 10.76
N LEU A 176 2.78 -5.74 9.72
CA LEU A 176 3.64 -4.64 9.30
C LEU A 176 3.87 -3.61 10.42
N PHE A 177 2.80 -3.17 11.08
CA PHE A 177 2.88 -2.21 12.17
C PHE A 177 3.55 -2.81 13.40
N GLY A 178 3.38 -4.11 13.66
CA GLY A 178 4.13 -4.84 14.67
C GLY A 178 5.64 -4.83 14.39
N GLN A 179 6.07 -4.96 13.13
CA GLN A 179 7.48 -4.80 12.76
C GLN A 179 7.95 -3.36 12.92
N ALA A 180 7.16 -2.39 12.47
CA ALA A 180 7.48 -0.96 12.63
C ALA A 180 7.66 -0.59 14.12
N ALA A 181 6.79 -1.11 15.00
CA ALA A 181 6.88 -0.90 16.44
C ALA A 181 8.15 -1.53 17.05
N LYS A 182 8.52 -2.74 16.64
CA LYS A 182 9.78 -3.40 17.07
C LYS A 182 11.00 -2.56 16.71
N GLU A 183 11.00 -1.97 15.53
CA GLU A 183 12.07 -1.08 15.05
C GLU A 183 11.90 0.38 15.53
N ARG A 184 10.93 0.65 16.42
CA ARG A 184 10.61 1.98 16.98
C ARG A 184 10.37 3.06 15.92
N MET A 185 9.79 2.67 14.80
CA MET A 185 9.46 3.57 13.71
C MET A 185 8.20 4.36 14.02
N LYS A 186 8.14 5.58 13.46
CA LYS A 186 6.88 6.32 13.38
C LYS A 186 6.04 5.77 12.25
N VAL A 187 4.75 5.57 12.47
CA VAL A 187 3.80 5.16 11.43
C VAL A 187 2.96 6.36 11.02
N VAL A 188 2.88 6.62 9.72
CA VAL A 188 2.03 7.64 9.12
C VAL A 188 1.10 6.98 8.11
N LEU A 189 -0.20 7.11 8.35
CA LEU A 189 -1.24 6.69 7.42
C LEU A 189 -1.65 7.88 6.56
N VAL A 190 -1.66 7.71 5.24
CA VAL A 190 -2.01 8.75 4.28
C VAL A 190 -3.21 8.28 3.47
N LEU A 191 -4.37 8.89 3.68
CA LEU A 191 -5.51 8.69 2.78
C LEU A 191 -5.20 9.39 1.46
N MET A 192 -4.99 8.63 0.40
CA MET A 192 -4.50 9.14 -0.88
C MET A 192 -5.53 10.02 -1.61
N PRO A 193 -5.08 11.01 -2.42
CA PRO A 193 -5.95 11.74 -3.33
C PRO A 193 -6.66 10.79 -4.30
N MET A 194 -7.93 11.09 -4.58
CA MET A 194 -8.76 10.39 -5.56
C MET A 194 -9.48 11.44 -6.41
N SER A 195 -9.89 11.08 -7.63
CA SER A 195 -10.55 12.06 -8.48
C SER A 195 -11.83 12.59 -7.80
N PRO A 196 -12.11 13.90 -7.88
CA PRO A 196 -13.34 14.48 -7.32
C PRO A 196 -14.61 13.75 -7.77
N LEU A 197 -14.67 13.33 -9.04
CA LEU A 197 -15.80 12.55 -9.54
C LEU A 197 -15.95 11.20 -8.83
N HIS A 198 -14.86 10.46 -8.67
CA HIS A 198 -14.87 9.16 -7.97
C HIS A 198 -15.22 9.34 -6.49
N SER A 199 -14.59 10.32 -5.83
CA SER A 199 -14.87 10.73 -4.45
C SER A 199 -16.35 11.01 -4.23
N LYS A 200 -16.98 11.77 -5.13
CA LYS A 200 -18.40 12.12 -5.04
C LYS A 200 -19.32 10.91 -5.08
N VAL A 201 -19.00 9.89 -5.88
CA VAL A 201 -19.84 8.71 -6.08
C VAL A 201 -19.73 7.70 -4.93
N PHE A 202 -18.53 7.51 -4.40
CA PHE A 202 -18.25 6.40 -3.48
C PHE A 202 -17.97 6.83 -2.04
N TYR A 203 -17.43 8.03 -1.83
CA TYR A 203 -16.86 8.45 -0.53
C TYR A 203 -17.64 9.57 0.16
N THR A 204 -18.78 9.98 -0.40
CA THR A 204 -19.73 10.92 0.24
C THR A 204 -20.77 10.21 1.11
N ARG A 205 -20.80 8.88 1.09
CA ARG A 205 -21.79 8.07 1.81
C ARG A 205 -21.51 8.08 3.31
N GLN A 206 -22.57 8.03 4.13
CA GLN A 206 -22.45 7.96 5.60
C GLN A 206 -21.57 6.79 6.06
N LEU A 207 -21.70 5.63 5.39
CA LEU A 207 -20.89 4.44 5.68
C LEU A 207 -19.37 4.72 5.61
N TRP A 208 -18.92 5.51 4.63
CA TRP A 208 -17.52 5.91 4.52
C TRP A 208 -17.13 6.87 5.64
N GLN A 209 -17.99 7.83 5.98
CA GLN A 209 -17.73 8.78 7.05
C GLN A 209 -17.58 8.06 8.40
N ASP A 210 -18.48 7.12 8.70
CA ASP A 210 -18.42 6.30 9.92
C ASP A 210 -17.13 5.46 9.95
N TYR A 211 -16.78 4.83 8.83
CA TYR A 211 -15.54 4.07 8.68
C TYR A 211 -14.32 4.95 8.97
N MET A 212 -14.26 6.15 8.40
CA MET A 212 -13.14 7.07 8.57
C MET A 212 -12.99 7.58 10.00
N VAL A 213 -14.10 7.82 10.71
CA VAL A 213 -14.06 8.16 12.14
C VAL A 213 -13.41 7.03 12.94
N LYS A 214 -13.89 5.79 12.76
CA LYS A 214 -13.35 4.62 13.47
C LYS A 214 -11.89 4.33 13.12
N LEU A 215 -11.52 4.47 11.85
CA LEU A 215 -10.14 4.28 11.40
C LEU A 215 -9.20 5.32 12.02
N ARG A 216 -9.62 6.59 12.10
CA ARG A 216 -8.85 7.65 12.76
C ARG A 216 -8.71 7.41 14.25
N ASP A 217 -9.78 6.98 14.92
CA ASP A 217 -9.76 6.61 16.34
C ASP A 217 -8.75 5.48 16.58
N LEU A 218 -8.79 4.42 15.77
CA LEU A 218 -7.84 3.31 15.84
C LEU A 218 -6.40 3.78 15.60
N ALA A 219 -6.16 4.59 14.57
CA ALA A 219 -4.85 5.15 14.29
C ALA A 219 -4.32 5.97 15.47
N GLN A 220 -5.17 6.81 16.08
CA GLN A 220 -4.82 7.60 17.26
C GLN A 220 -4.49 6.72 18.47
N GLN A 221 -5.31 5.70 18.74
CA GLN A 221 -5.07 4.74 19.83
C GLN A 221 -3.72 4.01 19.68
N ARG A 222 -3.32 3.73 18.44
CA ARG A 222 -2.02 3.11 18.11
C ARG A 222 -0.87 4.13 18.06
N GLY A 223 -1.13 5.42 18.29
CA GLY A 223 -0.13 6.49 18.25
C GLY A 223 0.37 6.82 16.84
N PHE A 224 -0.41 6.49 15.81
CA PHE A 224 -0.07 6.76 14.41
C PHE A 224 -0.46 8.18 14.02
N THR A 225 0.29 8.78 13.12
CA THR A 225 -0.11 10.03 12.48
C THR A 225 -1.04 9.74 11.32
N PHE A 226 -2.17 10.45 11.25
CA PHE A 226 -3.13 10.33 10.16
C PHE A 226 -3.10 11.60 9.31
N VAL A 227 -2.81 11.46 8.01
CA VAL A 227 -2.82 12.54 7.02
C VAL A 227 -3.95 12.30 6.05
N ASP A 228 -4.94 13.19 6.03
CA ASP A 228 -5.99 13.16 5.03
C ASP A 228 -5.56 13.98 3.80
N ALA A 229 -5.12 13.28 2.76
CA ALA A 229 -4.75 13.88 1.49
C ALA A 229 -5.84 13.74 0.41
N SER A 230 -7.02 13.22 0.76
CA SER A 230 -8.06 12.87 -0.21
C SER A 230 -8.51 14.05 -1.08
N ALA A 231 -8.53 15.26 -0.50
CA ALA A 231 -8.94 16.50 -1.17
C ALA A 231 -7.77 17.39 -1.63
N TRP A 232 -6.53 16.90 -1.64
CA TRP A 232 -5.39 17.76 -2.01
C TRP A 232 -5.32 18.08 -3.51
N MET A 233 -5.92 17.22 -4.35
CA MET A 233 -6.04 17.43 -5.80
C MET A 233 -7.52 17.69 -6.12
N PRO A 234 -7.96 18.97 -6.16
CA PRO A 234 -9.37 19.32 -6.26
C PRO A 234 -9.98 19.18 -7.65
N GLU A 235 -9.18 18.93 -8.70
CA GLU A 235 -9.65 18.94 -10.09
C GLU A 235 -9.44 17.58 -10.77
N ASP A 236 -10.43 17.10 -11.53
CA ASP A 236 -10.34 15.81 -12.25
C ASP A 236 -9.19 15.78 -13.28
N VAL A 237 -8.81 16.92 -13.85
CA VAL A 237 -7.68 17.04 -14.80
C VAL A 237 -6.32 16.69 -14.18
N GLN A 238 -6.25 16.61 -12.85
CA GLN A 238 -5.06 16.20 -12.11
C GLN A 238 -4.90 14.67 -12.05
N PHE A 239 -5.85 13.92 -12.62
CA PHE A 239 -5.86 12.47 -12.64
C PHE A 239 -5.91 11.91 -14.07
N GLU A 240 -5.26 10.76 -14.27
CA GLU A 240 -5.29 10.00 -15.52
C GLU A 240 -6.51 9.05 -15.57
N ASP A 241 -7.00 8.64 -14.41
CA ASP A 241 -8.23 7.89 -14.22
C ASP A 241 -8.87 8.24 -12.86
N ALA A 242 -9.76 7.40 -12.31
CA ALA A 242 -10.42 7.66 -11.03
C ALA A 242 -9.47 7.73 -9.82
N LEU A 243 -8.26 7.17 -9.94
CA LEU A 243 -7.34 6.90 -8.84
C LEU A 243 -5.94 7.47 -9.10
N HIS A 244 -5.40 7.33 -10.31
CA HIS A 244 -4.01 7.62 -10.63
C HIS A 244 -3.80 9.08 -11.05
N MET A 245 -2.75 9.69 -10.51
CA MET A 245 -2.72 11.14 -10.24
C MET A 245 -1.79 11.95 -11.17
N THR A 246 -1.90 11.94 -12.50
CA THR A 246 -0.93 12.56 -13.47
C THR A 246 0.56 12.59 -13.03
N LYS A 247 1.46 13.28 -13.75
CA LYS A 247 2.82 13.53 -13.24
C LYS A 247 2.90 14.86 -12.47
N PRO A 248 2.35 15.97 -12.99
CA PRO A 248 2.38 17.25 -12.27
C PRO A 248 1.66 17.18 -10.92
N ALA A 249 0.50 16.51 -10.85
CA ALA A 249 -0.24 16.40 -9.59
C ALA A 249 0.50 15.52 -8.56
N ALA A 250 1.12 14.42 -8.98
CA ALA A 250 2.01 13.61 -8.14
C ALA A 250 3.19 14.41 -7.56
N THR A 251 3.81 15.30 -8.35
CA THR A 251 4.86 16.22 -7.86
C THR A 251 4.30 17.18 -6.80
N THR A 252 3.13 17.79 -7.04
CA THR A 252 2.45 18.67 -6.07
C THR A 252 2.09 17.94 -4.78
N PHE A 253 1.52 16.74 -4.90
CA PHE A 253 1.21 15.86 -3.77
C PHE A 253 2.47 15.55 -2.95
N SER A 254 3.56 15.18 -3.63
CA SER A 254 4.83 14.82 -2.98
C SER A 254 5.41 16.00 -2.21
N PHE A 255 5.42 17.20 -2.79
CA PHE A 255 5.83 18.43 -2.12
C PHE A 255 5.02 18.69 -0.85
N ARG A 256 3.69 18.66 -0.95
CA ARG A 256 2.81 18.89 0.20
C ARG A 256 2.98 17.83 1.28
N LEU A 257 3.08 16.56 0.90
CA LEU A 257 3.34 15.46 1.83
C LEU A 257 4.66 15.66 2.59
N GLY A 258 5.72 16.08 1.90
CA GLY A 258 7.01 16.38 2.53
C GLY A 258 6.89 17.45 3.63
N ALA A 259 6.15 18.52 3.36
CA ALA A 259 5.90 19.59 4.33
C ALA A 259 5.08 19.09 5.54
N GLU A 260 4.01 18.33 5.31
CA GLU A 260 3.17 17.76 6.37
C GLU A 260 3.94 16.80 7.27
N LEU A 261 4.74 15.90 6.67
CA LEU A 261 5.59 14.96 7.41
C LEU A 261 6.64 15.69 8.27
N ALA A 262 7.20 16.78 7.76
CA ALA A 262 8.16 17.59 8.50
C ALA A 262 7.51 18.33 9.67
N ALA A 263 6.30 18.89 9.48
CA ALA A 263 5.53 19.57 10.51
C ALA A 263 5.13 18.63 11.65
N ALA A 264 4.65 17.41 11.32
CA ALA A 264 4.29 16.40 12.30
C ALA A 264 5.46 15.98 13.21
N GLN A 265 6.71 16.05 12.71
CA GLN A 265 7.90 15.80 13.52
C GLN A 265 8.32 16.97 14.41
N GLY A 266 7.89 18.20 14.09
CA GLY A 266 8.13 19.40 14.90
C GLY A 266 7.26 19.45 16.16
N SER A 267 5.97 19.15 16.02
CA SER A 267 4.99 19.21 17.13
C SER A 267 5.28 18.20 18.25
N ALA A 268 5.95 17.08 17.94
CA ALA A 268 6.33 16.07 18.93
C ALA A 268 7.46 16.51 19.89
N LYS A 269 8.11 17.67 19.66
CA LYS A 269 9.19 18.20 20.51
C LYS A 269 8.77 19.31 21.48
N ALA A 270 7.56 19.85 21.38
CA ALA A 270 7.14 21.05 22.12
C ALA A 270 6.57 20.78 23.54
N GLY A 271 6.78 19.59 24.10
CA GLY A 271 6.32 19.26 25.45
C GLY A 271 7.25 18.26 26.12
N ASN A 272 8.31 18.77 26.75
CA ASN A 272 9.08 18.15 27.83
C ASN A 272 9.54 19.26 28.77
#